data_AF-A0A950BK08-F1
#
_entry.id   AF-A0A950BK08-F1
#
_cell.length_a   1.000
_cell.length_b   1.000
_cell.length_c   1.000
_cell.angle_alpha   90.00
_cell.angle_beta   90.00
_cell.angle_gamma   90.00
#
_symmetry.space_group_name_H-M   'P 1'
#
loop_
_entity.id
_entity.type
_entity.pdbx_description
1 polymer ?
#
loop_
_entity_poly.entity_id
_entity_poly.type
_entity_poly.pdbx_seq_one_letter_code
_entity_poly.pdbx_strand_id
1 'polypeptide(L)'
;MNLKRSQSLYEAASRVIPGGVDSPVRAFRSVGGTPLFIARGEGSRVFDADGHEFVDFVGSWGPLIFGHAFPPVIAAIERAARMGTSFGASTALEVELAELVVQAMPSVEQVRFVNSGTEACMSALRLARAFTRRDKVIKCAGCYHGHADSMLVAAGSGALTLG
;
A
#
# COMPACT_ATOMS: atom_id res chain seq x y z
N MET A 1 -0.30 -18.00 22.54
CA MET A 1 -1.39 -17.26 21.87
C MET A 1 -2.16 -18.26 21.02
N ASN A 2 -3.49 -18.29 21.09
CA ASN A 2 -4.30 -19.31 20.39
C ASN A 2 -4.68 -18.81 18.99
N LEU A 3 -4.05 -19.31 17.92
CA LEU A 3 -4.23 -18.80 16.55
C LEU A 3 -5.15 -19.65 15.67
N LYS A 4 -6.12 -20.36 16.24
CA LYS A 4 -6.95 -21.32 15.51
C LYS A 4 -7.72 -20.69 14.35
N ARG A 5 -8.29 -19.50 14.55
CA ARG A 5 -9.06 -18.81 13.51
C ARG A 5 -8.15 -18.30 12.41
N SER A 6 -7.04 -17.64 12.76
CA SER A 6 -6.05 -17.17 11.81
C SER A 6 -5.45 -18.33 10.98
N GLN A 7 -5.15 -19.46 11.61
CA GLN A 7 -4.66 -20.66 10.93
C GLN A 7 -5.68 -21.22 9.93
N SER A 8 -6.93 -21.38 10.35
CA SER A 8 -8.00 -21.86 9.47
C SER A 8 -8.23 -20.95 8.26
N LEU A 9 -8.16 -19.62 8.47
CA LEU A 9 -8.26 -18.64 7.39
C LEU A 9 -7.05 -18.70 6.44
N TYR A 10 -5.84 -18.86 6.98
CA TYR A 10 -4.62 -18.99 6.16
C TYR A 10 -4.63 -20.27 5.32
N GLU A 11 -5.09 -21.39 5.88
CA GLU A 11 -5.27 -22.64 5.14
C GLU A 11 -6.31 -22.50 4.03
N ALA A 12 -7.43 -21.80 4.30
CA ALA A 12 -8.43 -21.51 3.29
C ALA A 12 -7.90 -20.60 2.17
N ALA A 13 -7.21 -19.51 2.54
CA ALA A 13 -6.60 -18.59 1.60
C ALA A 13 -5.54 -19.29 0.74
N SER A 14 -4.70 -20.14 1.33
CA SER A 14 -3.62 -20.85 0.63
C SER A 14 -4.12 -21.79 -0.47
N ARG A 15 -5.40 -22.19 -0.45
CA ARG A 15 -6.02 -22.98 -1.53
C ARG A 15 -6.34 -22.17 -2.79
N VAL A 16 -6.48 -20.84 -2.66
CA VAL A 16 -7.03 -19.97 -3.72
C VAL A 16 -6.20 -18.72 -4.02
N ILE A 17 -5.28 -18.35 -3.13
CA ILE A 17 -4.36 -17.21 -3.27
C ILE A 17 -2.93 -17.75 -3.20
N PRO A 18 -2.03 -17.41 -4.15
CA PRO A 18 -0.64 -17.85 -4.12
C PRO A 18 0.05 -17.48 -2.80
N GLY A 19 0.49 -18.49 -2.05
CA GLY A 19 1.08 -18.28 -0.72
C GLY A 19 0.11 -17.73 0.33
N GLY A 20 -1.21 -17.80 0.08
CA GLY A 20 -2.27 -17.37 0.98
C GLY A 20 -2.40 -15.86 1.16
N VAL A 21 -1.70 -15.03 0.37
CA VAL A 21 -1.63 -13.58 0.56
C VAL A 21 -1.52 -12.77 -0.75
N ASP A 22 -2.07 -11.56 -0.76
CA ASP A 22 -1.97 -10.62 -1.90
C ASP A 22 -0.68 -9.79 -1.91
N SER A 23 0.17 -9.94 -0.88
CA SER A 23 1.49 -9.29 -0.81
C SER A 23 2.46 -10.21 -0.08
N PRO A 24 3.63 -10.57 -0.66
CA PRO A 24 4.49 -11.65 -0.17
C PRO A 24 4.88 -11.54 1.32
N VAL A 25 5.17 -10.32 1.79
CA VAL A 25 5.60 -10.07 3.18
C VAL A 25 4.55 -10.53 4.21
N ARG A 26 3.27 -10.55 3.82
CA ARG A 26 2.16 -10.95 4.70
C ARG A 26 2.16 -12.45 5.01
N ALA A 27 2.87 -13.27 4.23
CA ALA A 27 2.95 -14.72 4.48
C ALA A 27 3.89 -15.11 5.63
N PHE A 28 4.53 -14.13 6.29
CA PHE A 28 5.43 -14.33 7.45
C PHE A 28 6.64 -15.25 7.17
N ARG A 29 6.96 -15.54 5.90
CA ARG A 29 8.06 -16.47 5.54
C ARG A 29 9.41 -16.10 6.19
N SER A 30 9.70 -14.81 6.33
CA SER A 30 10.96 -14.34 6.92
C SER A 30 11.04 -14.48 8.45
N VAL A 31 9.91 -14.64 9.13
CA VAL A 31 9.84 -14.72 10.61
C VAL A 31 9.29 -16.06 11.11
N GLY A 32 8.74 -16.88 10.21
CA GLY A 32 8.07 -18.13 10.53
C GLY A 32 6.71 -17.93 11.21
N GLY A 33 6.04 -19.05 11.48
CA GLY A 33 4.73 -19.07 12.16
C GLY A 33 3.54 -18.89 11.22
N THR A 34 2.37 -18.68 11.82
CA THR A 34 1.10 -18.48 11.10
C THR A 34 0.83 -16.99 10.94
N PRO A 35 0.58 -16.48 9.72
CA PRO A 35 0.15 -15.10 9.51
C PRO A 35 -1.09 -14.75 10.32
N LEU A 36 -1.07 -13.58 10.96
CA LEU A 36 -2.24 -13.05 11.66
C LEU A 36 -3.27 -12.55 10.64
N PHE A 37 -4.52 -12.97 10.80
CA PHE A 37 -5.64 -12.37 10.08
C PHE A 37 -6.19 -11.23 10.94
N ILE A 38 -6.03 -9.99 10.50
CA ILE A 38 -6.51 -8.81 11.25
C ILE A 38 -8.00 -8.60 11.00
N ALA A 39 -8.77 -8.49 12.08
CA ALA A 39 -10.23 -8.33 12.03
C ALA A 39 -10.68 -6.87 12.17
N ARG A 40 -9.99 -6.07 12.98
CA ARG A 40 -10.26 -4.62 13.13
C ARG A 40 -9.03 -3.87 13.63
N GLY A 41 -9.08 -2.54 13.50
CA GLY A 41 -8.09 -1.64 14.10
C GLY A 41 -8.78 -0.40 14.65
N GLU A 42 -8.20 0.19 15.69
CA GLU A 42 -8.68 1.42 16.34
C GLU A 42 -7.49 2.18 16.94
N GLY A 43 -7.30 3.44 16.54
CA GLY A 43 -6.17 4.24 16.99
C GLY A 43 -4.84 3.55 16.69
N SER A 44 -4.00 3.34 17.70
CA SER A 44 -2.70 2.67 17.56
C SER A 44 -2.76 1.14 17.70
N ARG A 45 -3.95 0.54 17.70
CA ARG A 45 -4.14 -0.88 18.01
C ARG A 45 -4.79 -1.64 16.87
N VAL A 46 -4.41 -2.90 16.72
CA VAL A 46 -5.06 -3.88 15.84
C VAL A 46 -5.48 -5.11 16.63
N PHE A 47 -6.54 -5.76 16.14
CA PHE A 47 -7.11 -6.95 16.75
C PHE A 47 -7.15 -8.05 15.69
N ASP A 48 -6.57 -9.21 16.00
CA ASP A 48 -6.61 -10.36 15.11
C ASP A 48 -7.98 -11.07 15.15
N ALA A 49 -8.18 -12.05 14.26
CA ALA A 49 -9.40 -12.83 14.14
C ALA A 49 -9.64 -13.79 15.32
N ASP A 50 -8.64 -13.96 16.18
CA ASP A 50 -8.70 -14.74 17.41
C ASP A 50 -8.99 -13.84 18.64
N GLY A 51 -9.08 -12.51 18.44
CA GLY A 51 -9.41 -11.52 19.46
C GLY A 51 -8.21 -10.98 20.24
N HIS A 52 -6.98 -11.29 19.85
CA HIS A 52 -5.80 -10.71 20.50
C HIS A 52 -5.57 -9.29 20.03
N GLU A 53 -5.12 -8.45 20.96
CA GLU A 53 -4.83 -7.04 20.74
C GLU A 53 -3.32 -6.80 20.65
N PHE A 54 -2.91 -5.97 19.69
CA PHE A 54 -1.51 -5.58 19.49
C PHE A 54 -1.41 -4.06 19.36
N VAL A 55 -0.32 -3.50 19.90
CA VAL A 55 0.12 -2.15 19.50
C VAL A 55 0.70 -2.26 18.09
N ASP A 56 0.16 -1.49 17.15
CA ASP A 56 0.50 -1.59 15.73
C ASP A 56 1.64 -0.64 15.35
N PHE A 57 2.83 -1.21 15.17
CA PHE A 57 3.98 -0.54 14.58
C PHE A 57 4.11 -0.75 13.06
N VAL A 58 3.22 -1.54 12.45
CA VAL A 58 3.19 -1.71 10.99
C VAL A 58 2.43 -0.55 10.35
N GLY A 59 1.30 -0.13 10.92
CA GLY A 59 0.55 1.06 10.46
C GLY A 59 0.14 0.96 8.99
N SER A 60 -0.23 -0.25 8.55
CA SER A 60 -0.47 -0.59 7.14
C SER A 60 0.68 -0.19 6.20
N TRP A 61 1.91 -0.27 6.67
CA TRP A 61 3.14 0.11 5.95
C TRP A 61 3.27 1.61 5.67
N GLY A 62 2.61 2.46 6.47
CA GLY A 62 2.80 3.91 6.44
C GLY A 62 1.53 4.80 6.41
N PRO A 63 0.44 4.46 5.67
CA PRO A 63 -0.68 5.40 5.46
C PRO A 63 -1.41 5.84 6.73
N LEU A 64 -1.33 5.06 7.80
CA LEU A 64 -2.13 5.25 9.02
C LEU A 64 -1.45 6.16 10.04
N ILE A 65 -1.01 7.35 9.61
CA ILE A 65 -0.31 8.31 10.47
C ILE A 65 -1.16 8.81 11.66
N PHE A 66 -2.49 8.87 11.50
CA PHE A 66 -3.44 9.21 12.56
C PHE A 66 -4.03 7.98 13.28
N GLY A 67 -3.48 6.79 13.00
CA GLY A 67 -4.01 5.52 13.49
C GLY A 67 -5.19 4.99 12.67
N HIS A 68 -5.64 3.80 13.05
CA HIS A 68 -6.78 3.10 12.45
C HIS A 68 -8.09 3.78 12.78
N ALA A 69 -9.00 3.80 11.80
CA ALA A 69 -10.37 4.30 11.94
C ALA A 69 -10.47 5.73 12.51
N PHE A 70 -9.54 6.61 12.14
CA PHE A 70 -9.54 8.01 12.57
C PHE A 70 -10.87 8.70 12.20
N PRO A 71 -11.67 9.21 13.16
CA PRO A 71 -13.07 9.59 12.89
C PRO A 71 -13.28 10.61 11.76
N PRO A 72 -12.45 11.66 11.60
CA PRO A 72 -12.57 12.57 10.47
C PRO A 72 -12.45 11.91 9.10
N VAL A 73 -11.55 10.92 8.95
CA VAL A 73 -11.35 10.18 7.70
C VAL A 73 -12.54 9.26 7.44
N ILE A 74 -13.02 8.53 8.45
CA ILE A 74 -14.21 7.66 8.32
C ILE A 74 -15.42 8.48 7.88
N ALA A 75 -15.70 9.61 8.54
CA ALA A 75 -16.82 10.46 8.19
C ALA A 75 -16.71 11.02 6.75
N ALA A 76 -15.50 11.34 6.28
CA ALA A 76 -15.29 11.79 4.90
C ALA A 76 -15.55 10.67 3.88
N ILE A 77 -15.07 9.45 4.15
CA ILE A 77 -15.31 8.26 3.31
C ILE A 77 -16.79 7.95 3.24
N GLU A 78 -17.51 7.95 4.37
CA GLU A 78 -18.95 7.68 4.41
C GLU A 78 -19.76 8.68 3.59
N ARG A 79 -19.42 9.98 3.67
CA ARG A 79 -20.05 11.00 2.84
C ARG A 79 -19.77 10.79 1.36
N ALA A 80 -18.52 10.52 0.98
CA ALA A 80 -18.14 10.28 -0.41
C ALA A 80 -18.85 9.03 -0.97
N ALA A 81 -18.89 7.93 -0.21
CA ALA A 81 -19.52 6.69 -0.64
C ALA A 81 -21.03 6.85 -0.94
N ARG A 82 -21.74 7.69 -0.17
CA ARG A 82 -23.16 8.01 -0.42
C ARG A 82 -23.40 8.77 -1.72
N MET A 83 -22.39 9.46 -2.23
CA MET A 83 -22.47 10.21 -3.50
C MET A 83 -22.08 9.34 -4.71
N GLY A 84 -21.57 8.13 -4.49
CA GLY A 84 -20.95 7.28 -5.50
C GLY A 84 -19.43 7.31 -5.41
N THR A 85 -18.80 6.15 -5.56
CA THR A 85 -17.35 5.97 -5.33
C THR A 85 -16.49 6.12 -6.58
N SER A 86 -17.10 6.18 -7.77
CA SER A 86 -16.41 6.35 -9.05
C SER A 86 -17.37 6.85 -10.13
N PHE A 87 -16.90 7.74 -10.99
CA PHE A 87 -17.74 8.38 -12.02
C PHE A 87 -17.19 8.27 -13.45
N GLY A 88 -15.91 7.91 -13.63
CA GLY A 88 -15.25 7.94 -14.95
C GLY A 88 -15.15 9.35 -15.57
N ALA A 89 -15.36 10.40 -14.77
CA ALA A 89 -15.33 11.81 -15.14
C ALA A 89 -14.73 12.62 -13.99
N SER A 90 -14.29 13.85 -14.28
CA SER A 90 -13.63 14.73 -13.31
C SER A 90 -14.57 15.19 -12.20
N THR A 91 -13.99 15.39 -11.02
CA THR A 91 -14.63 15.85 -9.78
C THR A 91 -13.89 17.05 -9.20
N ALA A 92 -14.59 17.90 -8.45
CA ALA A 92 -13.96 19.03 -7.75
C ALA A 92 -12.89 18.57 -6.74
N LEU A 93 -13.10 17.40 -6.11
CA LEU A 93 -12.18 16.81 -5.13
C LEU A 93 -10.79 16.51 -5.72
N GLU A 94 -10.69 16.20 -7.01
CA GLU A 94 -9.40 16.02 -7.67
C GLU A 94 -8.59 17.31 -7.72
N VAL A 95 -9.24 18.45 -7.96
CA VAL A 95 -8.59 19.77 -7.99
C VAL A 95 -8.17 20.18 -6.58
N GLU A 96 -9.08 20.06 -5.60
CA GLU A 96 -8.79 20.38 -4.20
C GLU A 96 -7.59 19.57 -3.67
N LEU A 97 -7.54 18.27 -3.95
CA LEU A 97 -6.42 17.43 -3.55
C LEU A 97 -5.12 17.80 -4.28
N ALA A 98 -5.19 18.15 -5.57
CA ALA A 98 -4.02 18.56 -6.34
C ALA A 98 -3.39 19.84 -5.79
N GLU A 99 -4.21 20.84 -5.46
CA GLU A 99 -3.77 22.08 -4.84
C GLU A 99 -3.08 21.84 -3.49
N LEU A 100 -3.67 20.99 -2.64
CA LEU A 100 -3.07 20.61 -1.35
C LEU A 100 -1.70 19.94 -1.53
N VAL A 101 -1.54 19.06 -2.53
CA VAL A 101 -0.25 18.39 -2.79
C VAL A 101 0.81 19.39 -3.25
N VAL A 102 0.47 20.28 -4.18
CA VAL A 102 1.37 21.34 -4.68
C VAL A 102 1.79 22.28 -3.55
N GLN A 103 0.85 22.66 -2.68
CA GLN A 103 1.14 23.49 -1.49
C GLN A 103 2.05 22.78 -0.50
N ALA A 104 1.85 21.47 -0.27
CA ALA A 104 2.62 20.69 0.69
C ALA A 104 4.04 20.34 0.20
N MET A 105 4.28 20.29 -1.11
CA MET A 105 5.56 19.93 -1.71
C MET A 105 6.01 20.99 -2.74
N PRO A 106 6.74 22.04 -2.33
CA PRO A 106 7.02 23.21 -3.16
C PRO A 106 7.76 22.96 -4.49
N SER A 107 8.40 21.79 -4.66
CA SER A 107 9.04 21.40 -5.92
C SER A 107 8.07 20.81 -6.96
N VAL A 108 6.82 20.54 -6.57
CA VAL A 108 5.80 19.96 -7.44
C VAL A 108 4.92 21.10 -7.96
N GLU A 109 5.04 21.39 -9.26
CA GLU A 109 4.21 22.41 -9.93
C GLU A 109 2.89 21.82 -10.47
N GLN A 110 2.89 20.53 -10.83
CA GLN A 110 1.74 19.78 -11.35
C GLN A 110 1.77 18.35 -10.82
N VAL A 111 0.58 17.78 -10.58
CA VAL A 111 0.43 16.40 -10.10
C VAL A 111 -0.55 15.60 -10.98
N ARG A 112 -0.31 14.29 -11.07
CA ARG A 112 -1.21 13.31 -11.68
C ARG A 112 -1.46 12.19 -10.68
N PHE A 113 -2.72 11.95 -10.33
CA PHE A 113 -3.10 10.83 -9.47
C PHE A 113 -3.13 9.51 -10.25
N VAL A 114 -2.71 8.46 -9.56
CA VAL A 114 -2.70 7.06 -9.99
C VAL A 114 -3.00 6.19 -8.76
N ASN A 115 -3.16 4.88 -8.93
CA ASN A 115 -3.75 4.02 -7.92
C ASN A 115 -2.71 3.33 -7.03
N SER A 116 -1.43 3.40 -7.38
CA SER A 116 -0.35 2.81 -6.57
C SER A 116 1.00 3.51 -6.72
N GLY A 117 1.90 3.27 -5.76
CA GLY A 117 3.30 3.69 -5.87
C GLY A 117 4.03 3.06 -7.06
N THR A 118 3.69 1.82 -7.45
CA THR A 118 4.23 1.18 -8.65
C THR A 118 3.88 1.97 -9.92
N GLU A 119 2.61 2.35 -10.06
CA GLU A 119 2.12 3.14 -11.20
C GLU A 119 2.76 4.54 -11.23
N ALA A 120 2.94 5.17 -10.07
CA ALA A 120 3.59 6.46 -9.96
C ALA A 120 5.04 6.39 -10.43
N CYS A 121 5.82 5.42 -9.92
CA CYS A 121 7.22 5.25 -10.31
C CYS A 121 7.39 4.87 -11.78
N MET A 122 6.56 3.99 -12.34
CA MET A 122 6.65 3.67 -13.78
C MET A 122 6.29 4.86 -14.68
N SER A 123 5.34 5.69 -14.25
CA SER A 123 4.91 6.88 -15.00
C SER A 123 5.99 7.95 -14.98
N ALA A 124 6.59 8.20 -13.80
CA ALA A 124 7.71 9.11 -13.64
C ALA A 124 8.92 8.67 -14.48
N LEU A 125 9.24 7.38 -14.48
CA LEU A 125 10.33 6.82 -15.29
C LEU A 125 10.09 7.05 -16.79
N ARG A 126 8.87 6.78 -17.27
CA ARG A 126 8.49 7.01 -18.67
C ARG A 126 8.57 8.49 -19.04
N LEU A 127 8.11 9.38 -18.16
CA LEU A 127 8.18 10.83 -18.36
C LEU A 127 9.64 11.31 -18.44
N ALA A 128 10.50 10.88 -17.51
CA ALA A 128 11.91 11.25 -17.48
C ALA A 128 12.65 10.84 -18.77
N ARG A 129 12.40 9.62 -19.28
CA ARG A 129 12.95 9.16 -20.56
C ARG A 129 12.44 9.99 -21.74
N ALA A 130 11.14 10.25 -21.80
CA ALA A 130 10.54 11.04 -22.87
C ALA A 130 11.08 12.48 -22.90
N PHE A 131 11.26 13.10 -21.73
CA PHE A 131 11.79 14.45 -21.59
C PHE A 131 13.28 14.52 -21.94
N THR A 132 14.10 13.61 -21.40
CA THR A 132 15.56 13.66 -21.56
C THR A 132 16.08 12.98 -22.83
N ARG A 133 15.25 12.16 -23.49
CA ARG A 133 15.63 11.29 -24.62
C ARG A 133 16.75 10.30 -24.28
N ARG A 134 16.81 9.84 -23.02
CA ARG A 134 17.80 8.87 -22.54
C ARG A 134 17.11 7.60 -22.07
N ASP A 135 17.72 6.45 -22.36
CA ASP A 135 17.11 5.15 -22.01
C ASP A 135 17.48 4.65 -20.61
N LYS A 136 18.71 4.97 -20.18
CA LYS A 136 19.29 4.47 -18.93
C LYS A 136 18.83 5.27 -17.73
N VAL A 137 18.63 4.55 -16.62
CA VAL A 137 18.31 5.13 -15.31
C VAL A 137 19.18 4.50 -14.23
N ILE A 138 19.40 5.26 -13.16
CA ILE A 138 20.14 4.81 -11.99
C ILE A 138 19.14 4.49 -10.89
N LYS A 139 19.28 3.32 -10.27
CA LYS A 139 18.62 2.96 -9.01
C LYS A 139 19.66 2.45 -8.02
N CYS A 140 19.41 2.67 -6.74
CA CYS A 140 20.26 2.13 -5.68
C CYS A 140 19.84 0.69 -5.36
N ALA A 141 20.80 -0.18 -5.04
CA ALA A 141 20.52 -1.52 -4.55
C ALA A 141 19.76 -1.44 -3.21
N GLY A 142 18.81 -2.35 -2.98
CA GLY A 142 17.99 -2.36 -1.76
C GLY A 142 16.78 -1.42 -1.78
N CYS A 143 16.76 -0.39 -2.64
CA CYS A 143 15.57 0.45 -2.81
C CYS A 143 14.47 -0.29 -3.59
N TYR A 144 13.22 -0.11 -3.16
CA TYR A 144 12.03 -0.66 -3.82
C TYR A 144 11.12 0.48 -4.29
N HIS A 145 10.74 0.43 -5.57
CA HIS A 145 9.94 1.47 -6.24
C HIS A 145 8.77 0.84 -7.02
N GLY A 146 8.18 -0.22 -6.44
CA GLY A 146 7.19 -1.04 -7.13
C GLY A 146 7.79 -2.14 -7.99
N HIS A 147 6.93 -2.94 -8.58
CA HIS A 147 7.29 -4.16 -9.32
C HIS A 147 7.23 -3.98 -10.85
N ALA A 148 7.43 -2.77 -11.35
CA ALA A 148 7.63 -2.55 -12.78
C ALA A 148 8.93 -3.27 -13.21
N ASP A 149 8.93 -3.95 -14.36
CA ASP A 149 10.04 -4.82 -14.79
C ASP A 149 11.41 -4.12 -14.74
N SER A 150 11.49 -2.87 -15.18
CA SER A 150 12.72 -2.08 -15.16
C SER A 150 13.24 -1.74 -13.76
N MET A 151 12.42 -1.94 -12.73
CA MET A 151 12.75 -1.71 -11.32
C MET A 151 13.05 -3.01 -10.56
N LEU A 152 12.74 -4.18 -11.13
CA LEU A 152 13.00 -5.51 -10.55
C LEU A 152 14.44 -5.99 -10.79
N VAL A 153 15.41 -5.09 -10.69
CA VAL A 153 16.85 -5.40 -10.78
C VAL A 153 17.51 -4.98 -9.47
N ALA A 154 18.00 -5.94 -8.68
CA ALA A 154 18.52 -5.70 -7.32
C ALA A 154 17.55 -4.86 -6.44
N ALA A 155 16.26 -5.18 -6.51
CA ALA A 155 15.22 -4.58 -5.67
C ALA A 155 15.34 -5.06 -4.21
N GLY A 156 14.82 -4.28 -3.26
CA GLY A 156 14.86 -4.59 -1.83
C GLY A 156 14.23 -5.93 -1.42
N SER A 157 14.48 -6.33 -0.18
CA SER A 157 14.29 -7.67 0.41
C SER A 157 12.94 -8.37 0.12
N GLY A 158 11.85 -7.65 -0.14
CA GLY A 158 10.58 -8.23 -0.58
C GLY A 158 10.67 -9.00 -1.90
N ALA A 159 11.56 -8.61 -2.82
CA ALA A 159 11.81 -9.33 -4.07
C ALA A 159 12.86 -10.45 -3.93
N LEU A 160 13.75 -10.38 -2.92
CA LEU A 160 14.84 -11.34 -2.69
C LEU A 160 14.41 -12.56 -1.85
N THR A 161 13.21 -12.53 -1.25
CA THR A 161 12.66 -13.67 -0.47
C THR A 161 12.15 -14.83 -1.33
N LEU A 162 12.35 -14.77 -2.65
CA LEU A 162 12.01 -15.81 -3.63
C LEU A 162 13.26 -16.52 -4.21
N GLY A 163 14.44 -16.32 -3.61
CA GLY A 163 15.69 -17.01 -3.95
C GLY A 163 15.95 -18.23 -3.08
#